data_AF-A0A381FPI4-F1
#
_entry.id   AF-A0A381FPI4-F1
#
_cell.length_a   1.000
_cell.length_b   1.000
_cell.length_c   1.000
_cell.angle_alpha   90.00
_cell.angle_beta   90.00
_cell.angle_gamma   90.00
#
_symmetry.space_group_name_H-M   'P 1'
#
loop_
_entity.id
_entity.type
_entity.pdbx_description
1 polymer ?
#
loop_
_entity_poly.entity_id
_entity_poly.type
_entity_poly.pdbx_seq_one_letter_code
_entity_poly.pdbx_strand_id
1 'polypeptide(L)'
;MLNALNVIAIEGKFKRSEIILKNTFLFKQKPTDISFDLDNDEYCILYYIDSTESWFLTNKNLIFPFVRLSVDLSSLVKVDFSNIKENPSHKLINKRLDLFMENKKINIMVEEKSWHLIYNIFKFIISKNF
;
A
#
# COMPACT_ATOMS: atom_id res chain seq x y z
N MET A 1 -7.95 13.14 -1.66
CA MET A 1 -8.89 12.00 -1.46
C MET A 1 -9.14 11.30 -2.79
N LEU A 2 -9.01 9.97 -2.83
CA LEU A 2 -9.26 9.17 -4.04
C LEU A 2 -10.77 9.02 -4.26
N ASN A 3 -11.23 9.38 -5.46
CA ASN A 3 -12.62 9.14 -5.87
C ASN A 3 -12.83 7.68 -6.31
N ALA A 4 -14.08 7.31 -6.59
CA ALA A 4 -14.44 5.94 -7.00
C ALA A 4 -13.71 5.45 -8.26
N LEU A 5 -13.51 6.32 -9.27
CA LEU A 5 -12.79 5.95 -10.50
C LEU A 5 -11.32 5.66 -10.22
N ASN A 6 -10.68 6.43 -9.34
CA ASN A 6 -9.31 6.20 -8.92
C ASN A 6 -9.18 4.83 -8.22
N VAL A 7 -10.15 4.46 -7.38
CA VAL A 7 -10.14 3.16 -6.71
C VAL A 7 -10.32 2.02 -7.70
N ILE A 8 -11.28 2.12 -8.62
CA ILE A 8 -11.47 1.12 -9.69
C ILE A 8 -10.18 0.94 -10.51
N ALA A 9 -9.47 2.04 -10.80
CA ALA A 9 -8.19 1.98 -11.51
C ALA A 9 -7.10 1.24 -10.71
N ILE A 10 -7.02 1.46 -9.40
CA ILE A 10 -6.10 0.74 -8.51
C ILE A 10 -6.46 -0.74 -8.46
N GLU A 11 -7.73 -1.09 -8.23
CA GLU A 11 -8.20 -2.49 -8.23
C GLU A 11 -7.87 -3.17 -9.57
N GLY A 12 -8.09 -2.48 -10.68
CA GLY A 12 -7.80 -2.98 -12.02
C GLY A 12 -6.31 -3.14 -12.30
N LYS A 13 -5.44 -2.27 -11.77
CA LYS A 13 -3.97 -2.44 -11.85
C LYS A 13 -3.52 -3.68 -11.06
N PHE A 14 -4.10 -3.88 -9.87
CA PHE A 14 -3.80 -5.03 -9.03
C PHE A 14 -4.17 -6.34 -9.71
N LYS A 15 -5.42 -6.47 -10.20
CA LYS A 15 -5.90 -7.69 -10.87
C LYS A 15 -5.13 -8.03 -12.14
N ARG A 16 -4.80 -7.04 -12.97
CA ARG A 16 -4.06 -7.24 -14.24
C ARG A 16 -2.58 -7.59 -14.05
N SER A 17 -2.04 -7.44 -12.84
CA SER A 17 -0.64 -7.80 -12.59
C SER A 17 -0.41 -9.31 -12.69
N GLU A 18 -1.45 -10.13 -12.47
CA GLU A 18 -1.38 -11.60 -12.41
C GLU A 18 -0.33 -12.14 -11.42
N ILE A 19 0.16 -11.27 -10.52
CA ILE A 19 1.13 -11.63 -9.49
C ILE A 19 0.38 -12.40 -8.41
N ILE A 20 0.83 -13.62 -8.12
CA ILE A 20 0.31 -14.41 -7.00
C ILE A 20 0.89 -13.84 -5.70
N LEU A 21 0.00 -13.31 -4.86
CA LEU A 21 0.33 -12.63 -3.61
C LEU A 21 -0.19 -13.44 -2.43
N LYS A 22 0.65 -13.57 -1.40
CA LYS A 22 0.35 -14.34 -0.19
C LYS A 22 -0.14 -13.46 0.96
N ASN A 23 0.32 -12.21 0.99
CA ASN A 23 0.21 -11.30 2.13
C ASN A 23 -0.52 -10.00 1.75
N THR A 24 -0.64 -9.70 0.45
CA THR A 24 -1.27 -8.50 -0.08
C THR A 24 -2.56 -8.87 -0.80
N PHE A 25 -3.65 -8.22 -0.44
CA PHE A 25 -4.99 -8.54 -0.91
C PHE A 25 -5.72 -7.27 -1.35
N LEU A 26 -6.61 -7.42 -2.34
CA LEU A 26 -7.72 -6.48 -2.48
C LEU A 26 -8.65 -6.66 -1.29
N PHE A 27 -9.19 -5.56 -0.77
CA PHE A 27 -9.99 -5.60 0.44
C PHE A 27 -11.20 -6.55 0.34
N LYS A 28 -11.88 -6.56 -0.82
CA LYS A 28 -13.01 -7.46 -1.11
C LYS A 28 -12.63 -8.95 -1.14
N GLN A 29 -11.34 -9.27 -1.15
CA GLN A 29 -10.77 -10.61 -1.23
C GLN A 29 -9.92 -10.96 0.01
N LYS A 30 -10.02 -10.15 1.08
CA LYS A 30 -9.24 -10.37 2.30
C LYS A 30 -9.73 -11.61 3.08
N PRO A 31 -8.87 -12.23 3.91
CA PRO A 31 -9.29 -13.18 4.93
C PRO A 31 -10.27 -12.54 5.93
N THR A 32 -11.24 -13.29 6.45
CA THR A 32 -12.45 -12.80 7.15
C THR A 32 -12.22 -12.09 8.49
N ASP A 33 -11.01 -12.04 9.04
CA ASP A 33 -10.84 -11.87 10.50
C ASP A 33 -10.24 -10.53 10.95
N ILE A 34 -10.46 -9.46 10.20
CA ILE A 34 -9.88 -8.14 10.53
C ILE A 34 -10.98 -7.09 10.56
N SER A 35 -11.29 -6.61 11.77
CA SER A 35 -12.09 -5.40 12.00
C SER A 35 -11.15 -4.21 12.22
N PHE A 36 -11.52 -3.08 11.64
CA PHE A 36 -10.93 -1.78 11.94
C PHE A 36 -12.01 -0.74 11.69
N ASP A 37 -12.01 0.30 12.52
CA ASP A 37 -12.97 1.38 12.43
C ASP A 37 -12.53 2.33 11.30
N LEU A 38 -13.41 2.47 10.31
CA LEU A 38 -13.27 3.45 9.23
C LEU A 38 -14.31 4.54 9.42
N ASP A 39 -13.98 5.75 8.98
CA ASP A 39 -14.97 6.81 8.84
C ASP A 39 -16.07 6.39 7.85
N ASN A 40 -17.27 6.97 7.98
CA ASN A 40 -18.46 6.58 7.20
C ASN A 40 -18.29 6.63 5.66
N ASP A 41 -17.33 7.39 5.14
CA ASP A 41 -17.01 7.55 3.71
C ASP A 41 -15.60 7.05 3.35
N GLU A 42 -14.93 6.36 4.29
CA GLU A 42 -13.66 5.72 4.07
C GLU A 42 -13.84 4.23 3.78
N TYR A 43 -13.18 3.76 2.72
CA TYR A 43 -13.23 2.35 2.32
C TYR A 43 -11.84 1.85 1.96
N CYS A 44 -11.54 0.65 2.43
CA CYS A 44 -10.27 0.01 2.20
C CYS A 44 -10.18 -0.55 0.77
N ILE A 45 -9.00 -0.38 0.16
CA ILE A 45 -8.69 -0.78 -1.21
C ILE A 45 -7.75 -1.99 -1.19
N LEU A 46 -6.61 -1.82 -0.52
CA LEU A 46 -5.60 -2.87 -0.35
C LEU A 46 -5.35 -3.13 1.12
N TYR A 47 -5.00 -4.37 1.39
CA TYR A 47 -4.59 -4.84 2.69
C TYR A 47 -3.29 -5.63 2.57
N TYR A 48 -2.33 -5.34 3.42
CA TYR A 48 -1.12 -6.13 3.58
C TYR A 48 -1.00 -6.64 5.01
N ILE A 49 -0.61 -7.91 5.17
CA ILE A 49 -0.27 -8.51 6.46
C ILE A 49 0.83 -9.55 6.33
N ASP A 50 1.79 -9.50 7.24
CA ASP A 50 2.67 -10.62 7.55
C ASP A 50 2.82 -10.81 9.07
N SER A 51 3.77 -11.65 9.49
CA SER A 51 4.02 -11.93 10.91
C SER A 51 4.58 -10.74 11.71
N THR A 52 4.95 -9.65 11.06
CA THR A 52 5.69 -8.52 11.65
C THR A 52 5.04 -7.16 11.41
N GLU A 53 4.28 -6.99 10.33
CA GLU A 53 3.68 -5.72 9.95
C GLU A 53 2.33 -5.93 9.26
N SER A 54 1.43 -4.97 9.41
CA SER A 54 0.24 -4.86 8.58
C SER A 54 -0.04 -3.39 8.26
N TRP A 55 -0.64 -3.15 7.10
CA TRP A 55 -1.12 -1.83 6.70
C TRP A 55 -2.32 -1.93 5.77
N PHE A 56 -3.16 -0.89 5.79
CA PHE A 56 -4.31 -0.74 4.91
C PHE A 56 -4.15 0.51 4.06
N LEU A 57 -4.35 0.35 2.75
CA LEU A 57 -4.55 1.49 1.87
C LEU A 57 -6.05 1.72 1.70
N THR A 58 -6.54 2.87 2.11
CA THR A 58 -7.93 3.30 1.88
C THR A 58 -7.98 4.36 0.77
N ASN A 59 -9.18 4.86 0.49
CA ASN A 59 -9.36 6.01 -0.39
C ASN A 59 -8.88 7.35 0.21
N LYS A 60 -8.57 7.40 1.51
CA LYS A 60 -8.14 8.61 2.22
C LYS A 60 -6.78 8.47 2.87
N ASN A 61 -6.56 7.37 3.56
CA ASN A 61 -5.44 7.17 4.46
C ASN A 61 -4.63 5.92 4.12
N LEU A 62 -3.40 5.91 4.62
CA LEU A 62 -2.63 4.71 4.87
C LEU A 62 -2.65 4.45 6.38
N ILE A 63 -3.21 3.31 6.78
CA ILE A 63 -3.48 2.96 8.18
C ILE A 63 -2.55 1.83 8.62
N PHE A 64 -1.91 1.99 9.77
CA PHE A 64 -1.04 1.00 10.41
C PHE A 64 -1.66 0.61 11.76
N PRO A 65 -2.41 -0.50 11.84
CA PRO A 65 -3.21 -0.84 13.01
C PRO A 65 -2.35 -1.12 14.25
N PHE A 66 -1.22 -1.81 14.10
CA PHE A 66 -0.36 -2.21 15.24
C PHE A 66 0.20 -1.02 16.01
N VAL A 67 0.53 0.07 15.32
CA VAL A 67 1.08 1.30 15.92
C VAL A 67 0.05 2.42 16.04
N ARG A 68 -1.22 2.13 15.75
CA ARG A 68 -2.34 3.10 15.76
C ARG A 68 -2.02 4.40 15.02
N LEU A 69 -1.37 4.26 13.86
CA LEU A 69 -0.98 5.39 13.02
C LEU A 69 -1.88 5.44 11.78
N SER A 70 -2.45 6.60 11.50
CA SER A 70 -3.11 6.90 10.22
C SER A 70 -2.40 8.06 9.54
N VAL A 71 -2.26 7.97 8.23
CA VAL A 71 -1.53 8.96 7.43
C VAL A 71 -2.38 9.35 6.22
N ASP A 72 -2.72 10.64 6.11
CA ASP A 72 -3.49 11.15 4.98
C ASP A 72 -2.68 11.07 3.68
N LEU A 73 -3.23 10.36 2.69
CA LEU A 73 -2.65 10.18 1.36
C LEU A 73 -2.57 11.48 0.57
N SER A 74 -3.35 12.51 0.92
CA SER A 74 -3.26 13.83 0.29
C SER A 74 -1.87 14.47 0.48
N SER A 75 -1.23 14.18 1.61
CA SER A 75 0.10 14.70 1.94
C SER A 75 1.25 13.89 1.31
N LEU A 76 0.95 12.85 0.52
CA LEU A 76 1.97 12.00 -0.10
C LEU A 76 2.58 12.72 -1.30
N VAL A 77 3.88 13.00 -1.24
CA VAL A 77 4.61 13.77 -2.26
C VAL A 77 5.58 12.93 -3.08
N LYS A 78 6.16 11.88 -2.49
CA LYS A 78 7.13 11.01 -3.17
C LYS A 78 7.05 9.57 -2.66
N VAL A 79 7.28 8.63 -3.57
CA VAL A 79 7.56 7.21 -3.26
C VAL A 79 8.93 6.82 -3.82
N ASP A 80 9.71 6.08 -3.02
CA ASP A 80 11.06 5.64 -3.37
C ASP A 80 11.22 4.13 -3.11
N PHE A 81 11.91 3.44 -4.01
CA PHE A 81 12.18 1.99 -3.95
C PHE A 81 13.67 1.68 -3.81
N SER A 82 14.55 2.68 -3.69
CA SER A 82 16.01 2.49 -3.55
C SER A 82 16.41 1.64 -2.34
N ASN A 83 15.53 1.54 -1.33
CA ASN A 83 15.72 0.66 -0.19
C ASN A 83 15.45 -0.82 -0.49
N ILE A 84 14.84 -1.15 -1.63
CA ILE A 84 14.65 -2.51 -2.08
C ILE A 84 15.98 -3.03 -2.64
N LYS A 85 16.53 -4.07 -2.01
CA LYS A 85 17.84 -4.62 -2.35
C LYS A 85 17.75 -6.11 -2.63
N GLU A 86 18.33 -6.53 -3.74
CA GLU A 86 18.57 -7.93 -4.08
C GLU A 86 19.93 -8.37 -3.54
N ASN A 87 20.02 -9.60 -3.03
CA ASN A 87 21.29 -10.24 -2.74
C ASN A 87 21.85 -10.95 -3.99
N PRO A 88 23.11 -11.44 -3.93
CA PRO A 88 23.69 -12.22 -5.02
C PRO A 88 22.93 -13.51 -5.38
N SER A 89 22.06 -14.00 -4.49
CA SER A 89 21.16 -15.14 -4.75
C SER A 89 19.80 -14.74 -5.33
N HIS A 90 19.64 -13.49 -5.77
CA HIS A 90 18.40 -12.91 -6.29
C HIS A 90 17.19 -12.96 -5.34
N LYS A 91 17.46 -13.04 -4.03
CA LYS A 91 16.43 -12.86 -2.99
C LYS A 91 16.46 -11.43 -2.50
N LEU A 92 15.28 -10.81 -2.35
CA LEU A 92 15.21 -9.47 -1.74
C LEU A 92 15.53 -9.51 -0.25
N ILE A 93 16.54 -8.76 0.16
CA ILE A 93 16.95 -8.60 1.57
C ILE A 93 16.07 -7.57 2.27
N ASN A 94 15.78 -6.47 1.58
CA ASN A 94 14.94 -5.40 2.10
C ASN A 94 13.77 -5.21 1.14
N LYS A 95 12.56 -5.26 1.68
CA LYS A 95 11.29 -5.22 0.94
C LYS A 95 10.47 -4.02 1.39
N ARG A 96 11.13 -2.90 1.71
CA ARG A 96 10.48 -1.68 2.16
C ARG A 96 10.43 -0.63 1.07
N LEU A 97 9.25 -0.07 0.86
CA LEU A 97 9.05 1.17 0.09
C LEU A 97 9.04 2.35 1.05
N ASP A 98 9.72 3.41 0.67
CA ASP A 98 9.73 4.66 1.41
C ASP A 98 8.65 5.57 0.84
N LEU A 99 7.75 6.03 1.69
CA LEU A 99 6.74 7.03 1.37
C LEU A 99 7.12 8.33 2.09
N PHE A 100 7.29 9.38 1.32
CA PHE A 100 7.59 10.72 1.81
C PHE A 100 6.31 11.51 1.80
N MET A 101 5.86 11.86 2.99
CA MET A 101 4.80 12.82 3.24
C MET A 101 5.42 14.21 3.39
N GLU A 102 4.63 15.27 3.33
CA GLU A 102 5.10 16.66 3.49
C GLU A 102 5.98 16.89 4.74
N ASN A 103 5.68 16.19 5.84
CA ASN A 103 6.32 16.41 7.14
C ASN A 103 7.02 15.17 7.74
N LYS A 104 6.94 14.02 7.08
CA LYS A 104 7.49 12.77 7.63
C LYS A 104 7.79 11.76 6.55
N LYS A 105 8.67 10.82 6.89
CA LYS A 105 8.94 9.62 6.11
C LYS A 105 8.33 8.42 6.82
N ILE A 106 7.66 7.57 6.08
CA ILE A 106 7.17 6.27 6.55
C ILE A 106 7.67 5.17 5.63
N ASN A 107 7.84 3.97 6.15
CA ASN A 107 8.26 2.81 5.37
C ASN A 107 7.17 1.76 5.45
N ILE A 108 6.72 1.25 4.31
CA ILE A 108 5.80 0.11 4.26
C ILE A 108 6.55 -1.11 3.77
N MET A 109 6.18 -2.27 4.28
CA MET A 109 6.65 -3.53 3.74
C MET A 109 5.80 -3.99 2.56
N VAL A 110 6.45 -4.63 1.57
CA VAL A 110 5.80 -5.19 0.38
C VAL A 110 6.26 -6.62 0.13
N GLU A 111 5.47 -7.39 -0.62
CA GLU A 111 5.92 -8.71 -1.05
C GLU A 111 6.97 -8.60 -2.14
N GLU A 112 7.83 -9.61 -2.19
CA GLU A 112 8.99 -9.63 -3.07
C GLU A 112 8.65 -9.55 -4.55
N LYS A 113 7.49 -10.06 -4.93
CA LYS A 113 7.03 -10.00 -6.31
C LYS A 113 6.10 -8.81 -6.57
N SER A 114 5.54 -8.13 -5.56
CA SER A 114 4.59 -7.03 -5.76
C SER A 114 5.18 -5.63 -5.67
N TRP A 115 6.44 -5.46 -5.27
CA TRP A 115 6.94 -4.12 -4.98
C TRP A 115 6.76 -3.13 -6.13
N HIS A 116 6.95 -3.55 -7.38
CA HIS A 116 6.70 -2.72 -8.57
C HIS A 116 5.24 -2.29 -8.70
N LEU A 117 4.31 -3.21 -8.43
CA LEU A 117 2.88 -2.95 -8.44
C LEU A 117 2.51 -1.93 -7.37
N ILE A 118 2.95 -2.15 -6.13
CA ILE A 118 2.68 -1.26 -5.02
C ILE A 118 3.30 0.12 -5.25
N TYR A 119 4.55 0.17 -5.72
CA TYR A 119 5.21 1.40 -6.16
C TYR A 119 4.37 2.17 -7.19
N ASN A 120 3.87 1.50 -8.23
CA ASN A 120 3.06 2.11 -9.28
C ASN A 120 1.69 2.59 -8.79
N ILE A 121 1.14 1.95 -7.75
CA ILE A 121 -0.10 2.40 -7.08
C ILE A 121 0.17 3.71 -6.33
N PHE A 122 1.23 3.77 -5.52
CA PHE A 122 1.58 5.02 -4.81
C PHE A 122 1.99 6.14 -5.78
N LYS A 123 2.72 5.84 -6.86
CA LYS A 123 3.00 6.82 -7.92
C LYS A 123 1.72 7.37 -8.55
N PHE A 124 0.73 6.50 -8.77
CA PHE A 124 -0.57 6.91 -9.28
C PHE A 124 -1.31 7.81 -8.30
N ILE A 125 -1.30 7.50 -7.00
CA ILE A 125 -1.92 8.33 -5.96
C ILE A 125 -1.30 9.74 -5.97
N ILE A 126 0.04 9.84 -6.01
CA ILE A 126 0.75 11.13 -6.10
C ILE A 126 0.28 11.92 -7.34
N SER A 127 0.17 11.28 -8.50
CA SER A 127 -0.31 11.92 -9.75
C SER A 127 -1.78 12.37 -9.73
N LYS A 128 -2.50 12.10 -8.63
CA LYS A 128 -3.88 12.51 -8.41
C LYS A 128 -4.03 13.52 -7.28
N ASN A 129 -2.94 13.81 -6.56
CA ASN A 129 -2.88 14.90 -5.60
C ASN A 129 -2.54 16.25 -6.28
N PHE A 130 -1.95 16.21 -7.48
CA PHE A 130 -1.59 17.34 -8.34
C PHE A 130 -2.33 17.26 -9.67
#